data_AF-A0A0A8YSL0-F1
#
_entry.id   AF-A0A0A8YSL0-F1
#
_cell.length_a   1.000
_cell.length_b   1.000
_cell.length_c   1.000
_cell.angle_alpha   90.00
_cell.angle_beta   90.00
_cell.angle_gamma   90.00
#
_symmetry.space_group_name_H-M   'P 1'
#
loop_
_entity.id
_entity.type
_entity.pdbx_description
1 polymer ?
#
loop_
_entity_poly.entity_id
_entity_poly.type
_entity_poly.pdbx_seq_one_letter_code
_entity_poly.pdbx_strand_id
1 'polypeptide(L)'
;MLVSGRRTLLLLCMSFVILSLLAPSNGSSSSMENINQSHNKTGHLLEMTPRVSFQLKLHALFHWSSFGFLMPVGIILVRMSSKSQNGRCVRVLFYCHVISQVVAVLLATGGAVLSLMNFENSFSNSHQRVGLALYGFMWLQPIIGFFRPERGVKLRSLWYFFHWILGISVCATGITNIYIGLRTYHERTTKSVRLCTGLLTVEICFLAFFYLMIDRWSYMMKQGHLPVEQLRPVDNHRTYPTTLRKELTMVQE
;
A
#
# COMPACT_ATOMS: atom_id res chain seq x y z
N MET A 1 -6.30 -29.60 6.19
CA MET A 1 -7.17 -28.59 6.87
C MET A 1 -6.80 -27.12 6.61
N LEU A 2 -5.51 -26.73 6.58
CA LEU A 2 -5.07 -25.31 6.42
C LEU A 2 -5.33 -24.66 5.05
N VAL A 3 -5.46 -25.45 3.98
CA VAL A 3 -5.78 -24.96 2.62
C VAL A 3 -7.28 -24.65 2.49
N SER A 4 -8.12 -25.44 3.16
CA SER A 4 -9.58 -25.33 3.10
C SER A 4 -10.07 -24.04 3.78
N GLY A 5 -9.69 -23.77 5.03
CA GLY A 5 -10.11 -22.53 5.72
C GLY A 5 -9.58 -21.24 5.08
N ARG A 6 -8.41 -21.29 4.41
CA ARG A 6 -7.83 -20.14 3.69
C ARG A 6 -8.56 -19.87 2.38
N ARG A 7 -8.97 -20.91 1.65
CA ARG A 7 -9.83 -20.78 0.47
C ARG A 7 -11.23 -20.30 0.85
N THR A 8 -11.82 -20.83 1.92
CA THR A 8 -13.16 -20.41 2.38
C THR A 8 -13.19 -18.94 2.79
N LEU A 9 -12.21 -18.46 3.57
CA LEU A 9 -12.15 -17.04 3.94
C LEU A 9 -11.97 -16.12 2.72
N LEU A 10 -11.08 -16.49 1.78
CA LEU A 10 -10.89 -15.73 0.55
C LEU A 10 -12.13 -15.74 -0.34
N LEU A 11 -12.81 -16.89 -0.47
CA LEU A 11 -14.07 -16.99 -1.22
C LEU A 11 -15.18 -16.17 -0.59
N LEU A 12 -15.28 -16.12 0.75
CA LEU A 12 -16.24 -15.27 1.47
C LEU A 12 -15.92 -13.78 1.31
N CYS A 13 -14.64 -13.39 1.32
CA CYS A 13 -14.25 -12.01 1.06
C CYS A 13 -14.50 -11.61 -0.40
N MET A 14 -14.18 -12.49 -1.35
CA MET A 14 -14.46 -12.26 -2.78
C MET A 14 -15.95 -12.25 -3.05
N SER A 15 -16.75 -13.11 -2.40
CA SER A 15 -18.20 -13.10 -2.56
C SER A 15 -18.82 -11.85 -1.94
N PHE A 16 -18.37 -11.38 -0.77
CA PHE A 16 -18.82 -10.11 -0.18
C PHE A 16 -18.48 -8.91 -1.06
N VAL A 17 -17.29 -8.89 -1.65
CA VAL A 17 -16.87 -7.89 -2.64
C VAL A 17 -17.76 -7.92 -3.88
N ILE A 18 -17.99 -9.11 -4.45
CA ILE A 18 -18.83 -9.29 -5.64
C ILE A 18 -20.27 -8.85 -5.31
N LEU A 19 -20.79 -9.21 -4.14
CA LEU A 19 -22.10 -8.79 -3.66
C LEU A 19 -22.19 -7.26 -3.50
N SER A 20 -21.10 -6.61 -3.07
CA SER A 20 -21.01 -5.16 -2.98
C SER A 20 -20.96 -4.47 -4.34
N LEU A 21 -20.43 -5.16 -5.37
CA LEU A 21 -20.44 -4.70 -6.77
C LEU A 21 -21.79 -4.96 -7.48
N LEU A 22 -22.57 -5.94 -7.01
CA LEU A 22 -23.90 -6.29 -7.53
C LEU A 22 -25.06 -5.62 -6.77
N ALA A 23 -24.78 -4.75 -5.79
CA ALA A 23 -25.81 -4.03 -5.07
C ALA A 23 -26.69 -3.24 -6.07
N PRO A 24 -28.03 -3.39 -6.05
CA PRO A 24 -28.91 -2.73 -7.02
C PRO A 24 -28.69 -1.21 -7.00
N SER A 25 -28.38 -0.68 -8.16
CA SER A 25 -28.43 0.75 -8.44
C SER A 25 -29.90 1.18 -8.33
N ASN A 26 -30.30 1.72 -7.17
CA ASN A 26 -31.52 2.50 -7.05
C ASN A 26 -31.31 3.82 -7.81
N GLY A 27 -31.42 3.73 -9.14
CA GLY A 27 -31.45 4.88 -10.04
C GLY A 27 -32.76 5.61 -9.84
N SER A 28 -32.76 6.64 -9.01
CA SER A 28 -33.82 7.64 -9.04
C SER A 28 -33.61 8.48 -10.31
N SER A 29 -34.37 8.16 -11.36
CA SER A 29 -34.58 9.03 -12.50
C SER A 29 -35.21 10.34 -12.01
N SER A 30 -34.49 11.45 -12.17
CA SER A 30 -35.10 12.78 -12.07
C SER A 30 -34.67 13.61 -13.27
N SER A 31 -35.65 14.38 -13.74
CA SER A 31 -35.88 14.84 -15.09
C SER A 31 -34.76 15.60 -15.79
N MET A 32 -34.77 15.38 -17.10
CA MET A 32 -34.33 16.26 -18.18
C MET A 32 -34.65 17.74 -17.90
N GLU A 33 -33.62 18.58 -17.78
CA GLU A 33 -33.76 20.03 -17.97
C GLU A 33 -32.68 20.50 -18.94
N ASN A 34 -33.15 21.08 -20.04
CA ASN A 34 -32.42 21.47 -21.21
C ASN A 34 -31.88 22.89 -20.96
N ILE A 35 -30.56 23.08 -20.83
CA ILE A 35 -29.96 24.41 -20.85
C ILE A 35 -28.75 24.41 -21.77
N ASN A 36 -28.95 25.05 -22.94
CA ASN A 36 -27.91 25.52 -23.82
C ASN A 36 -26.85 26.30 -23.02
N GLN A 37 -25.61 25.81 -22.97
CA GLN A 37 -24.50 26.61 -22.46
C GLN A 37 -23.38 26.72 -23.49
N SER A 38 -23.38 27.90 -24.10
CA SER A 38 -22.30 28.52 -24.85
C SER A 38 -20.94 28.27 -24.19
N HIS A 39 -20.01 27.80 -25.01
CA HIS A 39 -18.58 27.71 -24.74
C HIS A 39 -18.04 29.05 -24.20
N ASN A 40 -17.77 29.13 -22.89
CA ASN A 40 -16.80 30.08 -22.34
C ASN A 40 -15.95 29.38 -21.28
N LYS A 41 -14.71 29.07 -21.65
CA LYS A 41 -13.64 28.64 -20.75
C LYS A 41 -13.30 29.78 -19.79
N THR A 42 -13.91 29.76 -18.61
CA THR A 42 -13.39 30.48 -17.44
C THR A 42 -13.56 29.55 -16.25
N GLY A 43 -12.49 29.31 -15.49
CA GLY A 43 -12.47 28.33 -14.41
C GLY A 43 -13.60 28.56 -13.41
N HIS A 44 -14.65 27.75 -13.50
CA HIS A 44 -15.79 27.83 -12.61
C HIS A 44 -15.34 27.37 -11.22
N LEU A 45 -15.16 28.33 -10.30
CA LEU A 45 -15.10 28.08 -8.87
C LEU A 45 -16.33 27.25 -8.53
N LEU A 46 -16.14 25.97 -8.19
CA LEU A 46 -17.24 25.04 -8.06
C LEU A 46 -18.04 25.45 -6.81
N GLU A 47 -19.23 26.02 -7.02
CA GLU A 47 -20.19 26.28 -5.94
C GLU A 47 -20.61 24.92 -5.37
N MET A 48 -19.87 24.47 -4.37
CA MET A 48 -20.04 23.13 -3.82
C MET A 48 -21.29 23.10 -2.96
N THR A 49 -22.31 22.40 -3.44
CA THR A 49 -23.44 22.04 -2.58
C THR A 49 -22.92 21.28 -1.35
N PRO A 50 -23.58 21.42 -0.17
CA PRO A 50 -23.17 20.71 1.04
C PRO A 50 -23.02 19.20 0.84
N ARG A 51 -23.87 18.61 -0.01
CA ARG A 51 -23.84 17.19 -0.38
C ARG A 51 -22.55 16.81 -1.10
N VAL A 52 -22.17 17.53 -2.15
CA VAL A 52 -20.92 17.26 -2.90
C VAL A 52 -19.70 17.46 -2.01
N SER A 53 -19.69 18.51 -1.17
CA SER A 53 -18.60 18.71 -0.21
C SER A 53 -18.47 17.57 0.79
N PHE A 54 -19.59 17.00 1.26
CA PHE A 54 -19.57 15.85 2.17
C PHE A 54 -19.04 14.59 1.47
N GLN A 55 -19.53 14.31 0.27
CA GLN A 55 -19.06 13.18 -0.54
C GLN A 55 -17.56 13.27 -0.84
N LEU A 56 -17.05 14.47 -1.13
CA LEU A 56 -15.62 14.67 -1.38
C LEU A 56 -14.76 14.40 -0.13
N LYS A 57 -15.26 14.78 1.06
CA LYS A 57 -14.62 14.44 2.33
C LYS A 57 -14.63 12.93 2.60
N LEU A 58 -15.75 12.25 2.32
CA LEU A 58 -15.85 10.80 2.46
C LEU A 58 -14.91 10.06 1.48
N HIS A 59 -14.84 10.51 0.23
CA HIS A 59 -13.91 9.98 -0.77
C HIS A 59 -12.46 10.08 -0.27
N ALA A 60 -12.07 11.27 0.21
CA ALA A 60 -10.75 11.50 0.77
C ALA A 60 -10.48 10.60 2.00
N LEU A 61 -11.45 10.47 2.92
CA LEU A 61 -11.34 9.64 4.11
C LEU A 61 -11.18 8.15 3.77
N PHE A 62 -11.95 7.64 2.82
CA PHE A 62 -11.86 6.25 2.36
C PHE A 62 -10.50 5.95 1.73
N HIS A 63 -9.99 6.82 0.86
CA HIS A 63 -8.69 6.61 0.24
C HIS A 63 -7.53 6.80 1.22
N TRP A 64 -7.59 7.76 2.15
CA TRP A 64 -6.62 7.86 3.24
C TRP A 64 -6.61 6.59 4.07
N SER A 65 -7.77 6.16 4.58
CA SER A 65 -7.86 4.97 5.43
C SER A 65 -7.34 3.72 4.71
N SER A 66 -7.59 3.61 3.40
CA SER A 66 -7.12 2.52 2.57
C SER A 66 -5.63 2.60 2.22
N PHE A 67 -5.26 3.48 1.28
CA PHE A 67 -3.92 3.56 0.69
C PHE A 67 -2.92 4.26 1.63
N GLY A 68 -3.38 5.23 2.42
CA GLY A 68 -2.55 5.98 3.37
C GLY A 68 -2.20 5.16 4.61
N PHE A 69 -3.12 4.33 5.10
CA PHE A 69 -2.96 3.65 6.38
C PHE A 69 -2.98 2.11 6.30
N LEU A 70 -4.12 1.50 5.94
CA LEU A 70 -4.30 0.05 6.02
C LEU A 70 -3.40 -0.76 5.09
N MET A 71 -3.13 -0.26 3.87
CA MET A 71 -2.22 -0.93 2.94
C MET A 71 -0.77 -0.94 3.45
N PRO A 72 -0.17 0.21 3.87
CA PRO A 72 1.12 0.23 4.55
C PRO A 72 1.19 -0.67 5.79
N VAL A 73 0.18 -0.62 6.66
CA VAL A 73 0.10 -1.48 7.85
C VAL A 73 0.10 -2.94 7.45
N GLY A 74 -0.67 -3.33 6.44
CA GLY A 74 -0.65 -4.68 5.89
C GLY A 74 0.74 -5.09 5.39
N ILE A 75 1.46 -4.21 4.69
CA ILE A 75 2.84 -4.46 4.23
C ILE A 75 3.79 -4.67 5.42
N ILE A 76 3.67 -3.83 6.46
CA ILE A 76 4.44 -3.96 7.70
C ILE A 76 4.15 -5.32 8.37
N LEU A 77 2.88 -5.71 8.51
CA LEU A 77 2.48 -6.96 9.15
C LEU A 77 3.06 -8.20 8.45
N VAL A 78 3.00 -8.27 7.11
CA VAL A 78 3.58 -9.40 6.37
C VAL A 78 5.11 -9.40 6.43
N ARG A 79 5.73 -8.22 6.52
CA ARG A 79 7.18 -8.10 6.74
C ARG A 79 7.57 -8.59 8.14
N MET A 80 6.84 -8.22 9.19
CA MET A 80 7.05 -8.74 10.54
C MET A 80 6.85 -10.26 10.57
N SER A 81 5.83 -10.76 9.86
CA SER A 81 5.59 -12.19 9.72
C SER A 81 6.77 -12.94 9.10
N SER A 82 7.54 -12.34 8.19
CA SER A 82 8.68 -13.01 7.56
C SER A 82 9.92 -13.04 8.45
N LYS A 83 10.01 -12.16 9.45
CA LYS A 83 11.11 -12.10 10.44
C LYS A 83 10.83 -12.91 11.71
N SER A 84 9.56 -13.23 12.00
CA SER A 84 9.19 -13.99 13.19
C SER A 84 9.66 -15.44 13.12
N GLN A 85 10.31 -15.91 14.19
CA GLN A 85 10.70 -17.31 14.38
C GLN A 85 9.56 -18.18 14.94
N ASN A 86 8.57 -17.57 15.60
CA ASN A 86 7.43 -18.27 16.17
C ASN A 86 6.36 -18.54 15.10
N GLY A 87 6.11 -19.81 14.80
CA GLY A 87 5.13 -20.23 13.78
C GLY A 87 3.68 -19.77 14.05
N ARG A 88 3.28 -19.61 15.32
CA ARG A 88 1.97 -19.05 15.69
C ARG A 88 1.90 -17.57 15.34
N CYS A 89 2.93 -16.80 15.70
CA CYS A 89 3.04 -15.38 15.39
C CYS A 89 3.05 -15.12 13.88
N VAL A 90 3.82 -15.91 13.11
CA VAL A 90 3.81 -15.89 11.63
C VAL A 90 2.38 -16.03 11.09
N ARG A 91 1.60 -16.97 11.64
CA ARG A 91 0.22 -17.21 11.19
C ARG A 91 -0.69 -16.03 11.51
N VAL A 92 -0.63 -15.52 12.74
CA VAL A 92 -1.47 -14.37 13.18
C VAL A 92 -1.16 -13.14 12.33
N LEU A 93 0.11 -12.76 12.20
CA LEU A 93 0.53 -11.60 11.42
C LEU A 93 0.14 -11.73 9.94
N PHE A 94 0.22 -12.92 9.36
CA PHE A 94 -0.25 -13.18 8.00
C PHE A 94 -1.77 -12.99 7.86
N TYR A 95 -2.58 -13.45 8.83
CA TYR A 95 -4.03 -13.21 8.80
C TYR A 95 -4.36 -11.73 9.00
N CYS A 96 -3.69 -11.05 9.92
CA CYS A 96 -3.84 -9.61 10.11
C CYS A 96 -3.52 -8.85 8.82
N HIS A 97 -2.46 -9.24 8.10
CA HIS A 97 -2.17 -8.70 6.76
C HIS A 97 -3.36 -8.90 5.82
N VAL A 98 -3.86 -10.12 5.66
CA VAL A 98 -4.98 -10.40 4.74
C VAL A 98 -6.22 -9.59 5.10
N ILE A 99 -6.61 -9.56 6.38
CA ILE A 99 -7.77 -8.81 6.86
C ILE A 99 -7.59 -7.31 6.58
N SER A 100 -6.43 -6.74 6.93
CA SER A 100 -6.10 -5.34 6.68
C SER A 100 -6.21 -5.00 5.19
N GLN A 101 -5.70 -5.86 4.31
CA GLN A 101 -5.75 -5.63 2.86
C GLN A 101 -7.18 -5.77 2.30
N VAL A 102 -7.98 -6.70 2.80
CA VAL A 102 -9.40 -6.83 2.40
C VAL A 102 -10.16 -5.55 2.78
N VAL A 103 -10.02 -5.07 4.02
CA VAL A 103 -10.67 -3.83 4.45
C VAL A 103 -10.17 -2.64 3.64
N ALA A 104 -8.88 -2.55 3.35
CA ALA A 104 -8.31 -1.50 2.50
C ALA A 104 -8.94 -1.51 1.09
N VAL A 105 -9.04 -2.67 0.44
CA VAL A 105 -9.65 -2.80 -0.89
C VAL A 105 -11.11 -2.39 -0.86
N LEU A 106 -11.88 -2.81 0.14
CA LEU A 106 -13.29 -2.44 0.29
C LEU A 106 -13.47 -0.91 0.44
N LEU A 107 -12.65 -0.26 1.26
CA LEU A 107 -12.67 1.20 1.42
C LEU A 107 -12.27 1.92 0.12
N ALA A 108 -11.23 1.45 -0.56
CA ALA A 108 -10.83 2.02 -1.86
C ALA A 108 -11.93 1.86 -2.92
N THR A 109 -12.62 0.72 -2.94
CA THR A 109 -13.79 0.49 -3.80
C THR A 109 -14.92 1.45 -3.45
N GLY A 110 -15.25 1.62 -2.17
CA GLY A 110 -16.24 2.61 -1.74
C GLY A 110 -15.88 4.03 -2.20
N GLY A 111 -14.61 4.42 -2.08
CA GLY A 111 -14.12 5.73 -2.53
C GLY A 111 -14.19 5.91 -4.04
N ALA A 112 -13.83 4.88 -4.81
CA ALA A 112 -13.90 4.88 -6.26
C ALA A 112 -15.35 4.94 -6.76
N VAL A 113 -16.24 4.14 -6.18
CA VAL A 113 -17.69 4.15 -6.50
C VAL A 113 -18.28 5.53 -6.20
N LEU A 114 -17.95 6.11 -5.04
CA LEU A 114 -18.40 7.46 -4.68
C LEU A 114 -17.98 8.50 -5.72
N SER A 115 -16.73 8.40 -6.21
CA SER A 115 -16.22 9.27 -7.27
C SER A 115 -16.91 9.08 -8.62
N LEU A 116 -17.13 7.82 -9.02
CA LEU A 116 -17.74 7.50 -10.31
C LEU A 116 -19.21 7.92 -10.37
N MET A 117 -19.94 7.78 -9.27
CA MET A 117 -21.38 8.04 -9.23
C MET A 117 -21.74 9.51 -8.98
N ASN A 118 -20.87 10.28 -8.32
CA ASN A 118 -21.26 11.61 -7.79
C ASN A 118 -20.40 12.77 -8.28
N PHE A 119 -19.25 12.52 -8.90
CA PHE A 119 -18.35 13.58 -9.35
C PHE A 119 -18.28 13.64 -10.87
N GLU A 120 -17.94 14.81 -11.40
CA GLU A 120 -17.65 14.98 -12.82
C GLU A 120 -16.33 14.31 -13.19
N ASN A 121 -16.43 13.19 -13.91
CA ASN A 121 -15.29 12.40 -14.34
C ASN A 121 -14.84 12.82 -15.75
N SER A 122 -14.34 14.06 -15.87
CA SER A 122 -13.78 14.57 -17.14
C SER A 122 -12.41 13.98 -17.49
N PHE A 123 -11.74 13.31 -16.53
CA PHE A 123 -10.39 12.73 -16.65
C PHE A 123 -9.31 13.69 -17.17
N SER A 124 -9.57 15.00 -17.11
CA SER A 124 -8.63 16.05 -17.47
C SER A 124 -7.55 16.24 -16.40
N ASN A 125 -7.80 15.78 -15.17
CA ASN A 125 -6.87 15.84 -14.06
C ASN A 125 -6.05 14.55 -13.92
N SER A 126 -4.75 14.68 -13.63
CA SER A 126 -3.84 13.57 -13.36
C SER A 126 -4.32 12.66 -12.21
N HIS A 127 -4.92 13.21 -11.16
CA HIS A 127 -5.50 12.48 -10.04
C HIS A 127 -6.55 11.44 -10.48
N GLN A 128 -7.46 11.83 -11.38
CA GLN A 128 -8.53 10.95 -11.87
C GLN A 128 -7.96 9.82 -12.75
N ARG A 129 -7.03 10.17 -13.65
CA ARG A 129 -6.38 9.20 -14.54
C ARG A 129 -5.53 8.19 -13.78
N VAL A 130 -4.69 8.67 -12.87
CA VAL A 130 -3.86 7.81 -12.01
C VAL A 130 -4.73 7.01 -11.06
N GLY A 131 -5.77 7.61 -10.47
CA GLY A 131 -6.71 6.91 -9.58
C GLY A 131 -7.43 5.74 -10.26
N LEU A 132 -7.90 5.93 -11.50
CA LEU A 132 -8.56 4.87 -12.26
C LEU A 132 -7.58 3.72 -12.59
N ALA A 133 -6.37 4.04 -13.07
CA ALA A 133 -5.36 3.03 -13.34
C ALA A 133 -4.96 2.28 -12.06
N LEU A 134 -4.74 3.02 -10.97
CA LEU A 134 -4.43 2.47 -9.65
C LEU A 134 -5.52 1.50 -9.17
N TYR A 135 -6.79 1.82 -9.38
CA TYR A 135 -7.90 0.94 -9.01
C TYR A 135 -7.83 -0.42 -9.72
N GLY A 136 -7.50 -0.41 -11.03
CA GLY A 136 -7.26 -1.65 -11.77
C GLY A 136 -6.11 -2.48 -11.22
N PHE A 137 -4.94 -1.86 -11.01
CA PHE A 137 -3.76 -2.55 -10.47
C PHE A 137 -3.96 -3.02 -9.02
N MET A 138 -4.74 -2.30 -8.22
CA MET A 138 -5.11 -2.71 -6.86
C MET A 138 -5.85 -4.04 -6.88
N TRP A 139 -6.79 -4.26 -7.80
CA TRP A 139 -7.53 -5.53 -7.91
C TRP A 139 -6.67 -6.71 -8.36
N LEU A 140 -5.58 -6.46 -9.08
CA LEU A 140 -4.63 -7.53 -9.43
C LEU A 140 -3.94 -8.12 -8.18
N GLN A 141 -3.75 -7.34 -7.12
CA GLN A 141 -3.11 -7.81 -5.88
C GLN A 141 -3.82 -8.99 -5.22
N PRO A 142 -5.13 -8.93 -4.87
CA PRO A 142 -5.83 -10.07 -4.28
C PRO A 142 -5.95 -11.25 -5.26
N ILE A 143 -6.08 -11.01 -6.57
CA ILE A 143 -6.09 -12.07 -7.59
C ILE A 143 -4.77 -12.83 -7.58
N ILE A 144 -3.64 -12.12 -7.68
CA ILE A 144 -2.30 -12.71 -7.58
C ILE A 144 -2.13 -13.40 -6.21
N GLY A 145 -2.61 -12.78 -5.13
CA GLY A 145 -2.61 -13.33 -3.78
C GLY A 145 -3.36 -14.66 -3.65
N PHE A 146 -4.48 -14.82 -4.36
CA PHE A 146 -5.28 -16.04 -4.40
C PHE A 146 -4.52 -17.19 -5.07
N PHE A 147 -3.80 -16.92 -6.16
CA PHE A 147 -2.96 -17.89 -6.87
C PHE A 147 -1.58 -18.14 -6.23
N ARG A 148 -1.43 -17.84 -4.93
CA ARG A 148 -0.19 -18.07 -4.17
C ARG A 148 0.27 -19.54 -4.22
N PRO A 149 1.44 -19.85 -4.82
CA PRO A 149 1.97 -21.21 -4.90
C PRO A 149 2.38 -21.80 -3.54
N GLU A 150 2.46 -23.12 -3.47
CA GLU A 150 2.95 -23.85 -2.29
C GLU A 150 4.43 -23.57 -2.01
N ARG A 151 4.88 -23.83 -0.78
CA ARG A 151 6.30 -23.66 -0.42
C ARG A 151 7.17 -24.73 -1.11
N GLY A 152 8.39 -24.37 -1.49
CA GLY A 152 9.37 -25.29 -2.08
C GLY A 152 9.44 -25.28 -3.61
N VAL A 153 8.51 -24.65 -4.33
CA VAL A 153 8.54 -24.55 -5.79
C VAL A 153 9.21 -23.24 -6.26
N LYS A 154 9.99 -23.29 -7.35
CA LYS A 154 10.64 -22.11 -7.96
C LYS A 154 9.63 -20.99 -8.29
N LEU A 155 8.43 -21.38 -8.76
CA LEU A 155 7.33 -20.47 -9.07
C LEU A 155 6.94 -19.57 -7.89
N ARG A 156 7.12 -20.04 -6.64
CA ARG A 156 6.80 -19.24 -5.45
C ARG A 156 7.72 -18.03 -5.30
N SER A 157 8.99 -18.16 -5.66
CA SER A 157 9.94 -17.04 -5.62
C SER A 157 9.53 -15.96 -6.62
N LEU A 158 9.20 -16.38 -7.85
CA LEU A 158 8.71 -15.50 -8.91
C LEU A 158 7.41 -14.80 -8.51
N TRP A 159 6.43 -15.56 -8.01
CA TRP A 159 5.18 -15.04 -7.46
C TRP A 159 5.43 -14.01 -6.35
N TYR A 160 6.33 -14.32 -5.41
CA TYR A 160 6.64 -13.44 -4.29
C TYR A 160 7.23 -12.13 -4.79
N PHE A 161 8.19 -12.18 -5.71
CA PHE A 161 8.81 -10.99 -6.29
C PHE A 161 7.76 -10.08 -6.94
N PHE A 162 6.93 -10.62 -7.85
CA PHE A 162 5.90 -9.83 -8.55
C PHE A 162 4.81 -9.31 -7.61
N HIS A 163 4.31 -10.14 -6.70
CA HIS A 163 3.30 -9.73 -5.73
C HIS A 163 3.83 -8.60 -4.83
N TRP A 164 5.08 -8.74 -4.35
CA TRP A 164 5.73 -7.74 -3.52
C TRP A 164 5.96 -6.42 -4.25
N ILE A 165 6.61 -6.44 -5.42
CA ILE A 165 6.93 -5.20 -6.15
C ILE A 165 5.66 -4.46 -6.59
N LEU A 166 4.67 -5.18 -7.12
CA LEU A 166 3.39 -4.57 -7.49
C LEU A 166 2.68 -4.02 -6.25
N GLY A 167 2.80 -4.68 -5.09
CA GLY A 167 2.13 -4.27 -3.86
C GLY A 167 2.69 -2.96 -3.32
N ILE A 168 4.02 -2.84 -3.31
CA ILE A 168 4.71 -1.59 -2.96
C ILE A 168 4.37 -0.49 -3.96
N SER A 169 4.37 -0.79 -5.26
CA SER A 169 4.02 0.20 -6.30
C SER A 169 2.59 0.71 -6.18
N VAL A 170 1.61 -0.16 -5.93
CA VAL A 170 0.20 0.23 -5.69
C VAL A 170 0.10 1.11 -4.45
N CYS A 171 0.75 0.72 -3.35
CA CYS A 171 0.74 1.49 -2.11
C CYS A 171 1.36 2.88 -2.29
N ALA A 172 2.56 2.96 -2.88
CA ALA A 172 3.27 4.23 -3.11
C ALA A 172 2.51 5.15 -4.08
N THR A 173 1.94 4.58 -5.15
CA THR A 173 1.11 5.32 -6.10
C THR A 173 -0.17 5.82 -5.43
N GLY A 174 -0.81 5.01 -4.58
CA GLY A 174 -1.98 5.41 -3.81
C GLY A 174 -1.72 6.58 -2.86
N ILE A 175 -0.63 6.53 -2.10
CA ILE A 175 -0.21 7.64 -1.24
C ILE A 175 0.03 8.91 -2.06
N THR A 176 0.76 8.79 -3.16
CA THR A 176 1.01 9.91 -4.08
C THR A 176 -0.31 10.47 -4.62
N ASN A 177 -1.25 9.61 -4.99
CA ASN A 177 -2.54 10.03 -5.53
C ASN A 177 -3.39 10.76 -4.47
N ILE A 178 -3.28 10.42 -3.18
CA ILE A 178 -3.92 11.19 -2.09
C ILE A 178 -3.35 12.61 -2.03
N TYR A 179 -2.01 12.78 -2.11
CA TYR A 179 -1.41 14.13 -2.11
C TYR A 179 -1.85 14.96 -3.33
N ILE A 180 -1.92 14.35 -4.52
CA ILE A 180 -2.42 15.02 -5.73
C ILE A 180 -3.91 15.39 -5.54
N GLY A 181 -4.70 14.51 -4.92
CA GLY A 181 -6.11 14.75 -4.60
C GLY A 181 -6.31 15.91 -3.62
N LEU A 182 -5.52 15.98 -2.54
CA LEU A 182 -5.53 17.10 -1.59
C LEU A 182 -5.14 18.43 -2.26
N ARG A 183 -4.13 18.41 -3.14
CA ARG A 183 -3.75 19.59 -3.94
C ARG A 183 -4.89 20.04 -4.85
N THR A 184 -5.49 19.10 -5.59
CA THR A 184 -6.63 19.36 -6.48
C THR A 184 -7.82 19.92 -5.68
N TYR A 185 -8.08 19.38 -4.49
CA TYR A 185 -9.12 19.89 -3.60
C TYR A 185 -8.87 21.34 -3.21
N HIS A 186 -7.63 21.68 -2.82
CA HIS A 186 -7.25 23.05 -2.48
C HIS A 186 -7.43 24.01 -3.66
N GLU A 187 -6.95 23.63 -4.85
CA GLU A 187 -7.07 24.43 -6.07
C GLU A 187 -8.53 24.69 -6.47
N ARG A 188 -9.41 23.70 -6.27
CA ARG A 188 -10.83 23.80 -6.67
C ARG A 188 -11.73 24.48 -5.64
N THR A 189 -11.40 24.39 -4.36
CA THR A 189 -12.27 24.87 -3.26
C THR A 189 -11.71 26.04 -2.48
N THR A 190 -10.45 26.41 -2.74
CA THR A 190 -9.64 27.39 -1.98
C THR A 190 -9.54 27.10 -0.47
N LYS A 191 -10.08 25.98 0.01
CA LYS A 191 -10.01 25.55 1.42
C LYS A 191 -8.62 25.05 1.77
N SER A 192 -8.15 25.38 2.97
CA SER A 192 -6.85 24.93 3.45
C SER A 192 -6.82 23.42 3.67
N VAL A 193 -5.83 22.76 3.06
CA VAL A 193 -5.54 21.33 3.27
C VAL A 193 -4.27 21.10 4.09
N ARG A 194 -3.62 22.17 4.58
CA ARG A 194 -2.30 22.10 5.21
C ARG A 194 -2.25 21.14 6.40
N LEU A 195 -3.29 21.17 7.25
CA LEU A 195 -3.38 20.28 8.41
C LEU A 195 -3.51 18.82 7.98
N CYS A 196 -4.41 18.52 7.04
CA CYS A 196 -4.58 17.17 6.49
C CYS A 196 -3.29 16.64 5.86
N THR A 197 -2.64 17.47 5.02
CA THR A 197 -1.36 17.11 4.40
C THR A 197 -0.28 16.86 5.45
N GLY A 198 -0.15 17.72 6.46
CA GLY A 198 0.83 17.56 7.53
C GLY A 198 0.61 16.29 8.35
N LEU A 199 -0.64 16.00 8.73
CA LEU A 199 -1.00 14.77 9.43
C LEU A 199 -0.69 13.51 8.61
N LEU A 200 -1.05 13.52 7.31
CA LEU A 200 -0.72 12.42 6.40
C LEU A 200 0.80 12.24 6.29
N THR A 201 1.57 13.32 6.18
CA THR A 201 3.04 13.24 6.11
C THR A 201 3.63 12.64 7.39
N VAL A 202 3.19 13.09 8.57
CA VAL A 202 3.65 12.53 9.85
C VAL A 202 3.30 11.05 9.96
N GLU A 203 2.08 10.65 9.59
CA GLU A 203 1.65 9.25 9.55
C GLU A 203 2.53 8.40 8.63
N ILE A 204 2.76 8.83 7.39
CA ILE A 204 3.59 8.09 6.43
C ILE A 204 5.05 8.03 6.90
N CYS A 205 5.60 9.10 7.47
CA CYS A 205 6.95 9.09 8.06
C CYS A 205 7.05 8.10 9.22
N PHE A 206 6.03 8.05 10.08
CA PHE A 206 5.95 7.08 11.18
C PHE A 206 5.91 5.64 10.64
N LEU A 207 5.02 5.34 9.69
CA LEU A 207 4.91 4.02 9.06
C LEU A 207 6.21 3.61 8.36
N ALA A 208 6.85 4.54 7.65
CA ALA A 208 8.15 4.31 7.00
C ALA A 208 9.26 4.02 8.03
N PHE A 209 9.29 4.76 9.14
CA PHE A 209 10.20 4.50 10.24
C PHE A 209 10.02 3.08 10.78
N PHE A 210 8.79 2.65 11.10
CA PHE A 210 8.51 1.28 11.55
C PHE A 210 8.91 0.24 10.51
N TYR A 211 8.62 0.48 9.23
CA TYR A 211 9.00 -0.41 8.15
C TYR A 211 10.53 -0.65 8.10
N LEU A 212 11.32 0.42 8.20
CA LEU A 212 12.79 0.35 8.22
C LEU A 212 13.31 -0.29 9.53
N MET A 213 12.66 0.01 10.64
CA MET A 213 13.07 -0.47 11.96
C MET A 213 12.99 -2.00 12.07
N ILE A 214 12.05 -2.66 11.37
CA ILE A 214 11.89 -4.12 11.37
C ILE A 214 13.18 -4.86 10.97
N ASP A 215 13.92 -4.37 9.98
CA ASP A 215 15.17 -5.02 9.56
C ASP A 215 16.30 -4.80 10.57
N ARG A 216 16.37 -3.58 11.10
CA ARG A 216 17.44 -3.16 11.99
C ARG A 216 17.24 -3.66 13.43
N TRP A 217 16.02 -4.00 13.83
CA TRP A 217 15.70 -4.46 15.18
C TRP A 217 16.61 -5.60 15.64
N SER A 218 16.71 -6.65 14.82
CA SER A 218 17.55 -7.81 15.13
C SER A 218 19.05 -7.47 15.21
N TYR A 219 19.51 -6.50 14.42
CA TYR A 219 20.89 -6.03 14.44
C TYR A 219 21.17 -5.18 15.69
N MET A 220 20.30 -4.22 16.01
CA MET A 220 20.40 -3.38 17.20
C MET A 220 20.42 -4.20 18.49
N MET A 221 19.52 -5.18 18.61
CA MET A 221 19.50 -6.07 19.78
C MET A 221 20.78 -6.89 19.91
N LYS A 222 21.39 -7.30 18.80
CA LYS A 222 22.67 -8.04 18.81
C LYS A 222 23.84 -7.18 19.28
N GLN A 223 23.87 -5.88 18.95
CA GLN A 223 24.93 -4.97 19.41
C GLN A 223 24.96 -4.83 20.94
N GLY A 224 23.80 -4.83 21.60
CA GLY A 224 23.71 -4.73 23.06
C GLY A 224 24.10 -5.99 23.84
N HIS A 225 24.26 -7.13 23.18
CA HIS A 225 24.57 -8.43 23.81
C HIS A 225 25.93 -9.00 23.38
N LEU A 226 26.80 -8.20 22.74
CA LEU A 226 28.15 -8.66 22.40
C LEU A 226 28.95 -8.89 23.69
N PRO A 227 29.49 -10.10 23.94
CA PRO A 227 30.39 -10.34 25.06
C PRO A 227 31.63 -9.45 24.91
N VAL A 228 32.04 -8.79 26.00
CA VAL A 228 33.24 -7.94 26.07
C VAL A 228 34.51 -8.68 25.59
N GLU A 229 34.52 -10.01 25.63
CA GLU A 229 35.65 -10.85 25.19
C GLU A 229 35.99 -10.68 23.69
N GLN A 230 35.04 -10.27 22.84
CA GLN A 230 35.30 -10.09 21.40
C GLN A 230 35.88 -8.70 21.06
N LEU A 231 36.07 -7.83 22.05
CA LEU A 231 36.77 -6.54 21.93
C LEU A 231 38.26 -6.63 22.27
N ARG A 232 38.75 -7.77 22.77
CA ARG A 232 40.20 -7.99 22.85
C ARG A 232 40.73 -8.35 21.45
N PRO A 233 41.79 -7.70 20.96
CA PRO A 233 42.49 -8.19 19.80
C PRO A 233 43.02 -9.58 20.17
N VAL A 234 42.39 -10.60 19.60
CA VAL A 234 42.92 -11.96 19.65
C VAL A 234 44.16 -11.94 18.76
N ASP A 235 45.33 -11.82 19.38
CA ASP A 235 46.63 -12.10 18.77
C ASP A 235 46.68 -13.60 18.41
N ASN A 236 46.01 -13.96 17.32
CA ASN A 236 46.16 -15.26 16.69
C ASN A 236 46.92 -15.06 15.38
N HIS A 237 48.18 -15.50 15.41
CA HIS A 237 49.06 -15.76 14.28
C HIS A 237 48.25 -16.16 13.03
N ARG A 238 48.08 -15.23 12.10
CA ARG A 238 47.34 -15.44 10.86
C ARG A 238 48.24 -16.18 9.89
N THR A 239 48.05 -17.49 9.74
CA THR A 239 48.60 -18.23 8.61
C THR A 239 47.94 -17.69 7.35
N TYR A 240 48.67 -16.91 6.57
CA TYR A 240 48.17 -16.33 5.33
C TYR A 240 47.83 -17.43 4.32
N PRO A 241 46.73 -17.29 3.54
CA PRO A 241 46.44 -18.20 2.45
C PRO A 241 47.61 -18.18 1.46
N THR A 242 48.00 -19.37 0.97
CA THR A 242 49.16 -19.63 0.10
C THR A 242 49.21 -18.77 -1.17
N THR A 243 48.09 -18.17 -1.57
CA THR A 243 47.99 -17.20 -2.67
C THR A 243 48.68 -15.88 -2.37
N LEU A 244 48.63 -15.37 -1.12
CA LEU A 244 49.27 -14.09 -0.76
C LEU A 244 50.80 -14.21 -0.69
N ARG A 245 51.32 -15.42 -0.41
CA ARG A 245 52.77 -15.68 -0.38
C ARG A 245 53.40 -15.56 -1.78
N LYS A 246 52.69 -15.98 -2.83
CA LYS A 246 53.19 -15.91 -4.22
C LYS A 246 53.26 -14.46 -4.74
N GLU A 247 52.27 -13.64 -4.39
CA GLU A 247 52.26 -12.22 -4.75
C GLU A 247 53.40 -11.45 -4.05
N LEU A 248 53.68 -11.75 -2.77
CA LEU A 248 54.78 -11.11 -2.04
C LEU A 248 56.18 -11.52 -2.51
N THR A 249 56.35 -12.72 -3.07
CA THR A 249 57.64 -13.15 -3.66
C THR A 249 57.89 -12.56 -5.05
N MET A 250 56.85 -12.15 -5.77
CA MET A 250 56.99 -11.55 -7.11
C MET A 250 57.27 -10.03 -7.07
N VAL A 251 57.10 -9.39 -5.92
CA VAL A 251 57.34 -7.95 -5.76
C VAL A 251 58.78 -7.66 -5.31
N GLN A 252 59.58 -8.69 -5.03
CA GLN A 252 60.93 -8.55 -4.48
C GLN A 252 62.05 -9.12 -5.38
N GLU A 253 61.77 -9.38 -6.66
CA GLU A 253 62.77 -9.48 -7.73
C GLU A 253 62.65 -8.27 -8.67
#